data_AF-A0A8X8GG69-F1
#
_entry.id   AF-A0A8X8GG69-F1
#
_cell.length_a   1.000
_cell.length_b   1.000
_cell.length_c   1.000
_cell.angle_alpha   90.00
_cell.angle_beta   90.00
_cell.angle_gamma   90.00
#
_symmetry.space_group_name_H-M   'P 1'
#
loop_
_entity.id
_entity.type
_entity.pdbx_description
1 polymer ?
#
loop_
_entity_poly.entity_id
_entity_poly.type
_entity_poly.pdbx_seq_one_letter_code
_entity_poly.pdbx_strand_id
1 'polypeptide(L)'
;MQTMEEFPEDAPIRARLEKLLLAGLPTEAEPRAYDLEMQQSVLTRLQKIPAEDIAERIAIAGFTLHPYASEGIEEACETCMYFLSHRQFCALPELMLPVRPEWSCRLWRI
;
A
#
# COMPACT_ATOMS: atom_id res chain seq x y z
N MET A 1 15.60 1.53 21.61
CA MET A 1 15.50 2.24 20.32
C MET A 1 15.72 1.21 19.24
N GLN A 2 14.66 0.78 18.54
CA GLN A 2 14.82 -0.13 17.41
C GLN A 2 15.49 0.67 16.28
N THR A 3 16.67 0.24 15.87
CA THR A 3 17.38 0.79 14.72
C THR A 3 16.52 0.53 13.49
N MET A 4 16.07 1.58 12.81
CA MET A 4 15.36 1.44 11.56
C MET A 4 16.35 0.93 10.52
N GLU A 5 16.23 -0.34 10.14
CA GLU A 5 17.12 -0.96 9.17
C GLU A 5 16.74 -0.44 7.78
N GLU A 6 17.66 0.27 7.14
CA GLU A 6 17.48 0.70 5.75
C GLU A 6 17.88 -0.45 4.83
N PHE A 7 16.90 -1.00 4.12
CA PHE A 7 17.11 -2.03 3.10
C PHE A 7 17.43 -1.36 1.76
N PRO A 8 18.67 -1.44 1.25
CA PRO A 8 19.09 -0.66 0.08
C PRO A 8 18.30 -0.98 -1.19
N GLU A 9 17.81 -2.22 -1.30
CA GLU A 9 16.99 -2.68 -2.44
C GLU A 9 15.58 -2.07 -2.47
N ASP A 10 15.06 -1.64 -1.32
CA ASP A 10 13.73 -1.09 -1.19
C ASP A 10 13.68 0.39 -1.62
N ALA A 11 14.78 1.12 -1.44
CA ALA A 11 14.87 2.54 -1.76
C ALA A 11 14.50 2.88 -3.22
N PRO A 12 15.05 2.22 -4.26
CA PRO A 12 14.67 2.51 -5.65
C PRO A 12 13.22 2.14 -5.95
N ILE A 13 12.70 1.09 -5.34
CA ILE A 13 11.30 0.66 -5.53
C ILE A 13 10.37 1.70 -4.88
N ARG A 14 10.61 2.09 -3.63
CA ARG A 14 9.84 3.10 -2.91
C ARG A 14 9.80 4.43 -3.66
N ALA A 15 10.96 4.89 -4.15
CA ALA A 15 11.05 6.11 -4.95
C ALA A 15 10.25 6.01 -6.26
N ARG A 16 10.18 4.81 -6.88
CA ARG A 16 9.35 4.57 -8.06
C ARG A 16 7.86 4.67 -7.73
N LEU A 17 7.39 4.07 -6.62
CA LEU A 17 6.00 4.18 -6.18
C LEU A 17 5.62 5.64 -5.92
N GLU A 18 6.46 6.35 -5.17
CA GLU A 18 6.25 7.75 -4.83
C GLU A 18 6.15 8.63 -6.08
N LYS A 19 7.08 8.43 -7.03
CA LYS A 19 7.06 9.16 -8.31
C LYS A 19 5.79 8.90 -9.11
N LEU A 20 5.30 7.65 -9.16
CA LEU A 20 4.07 7.31 -9.88
C LEU A 20 2.85 8.01 -9.27
N LEU A 21 2.73 7.99 -7.94
CA LEU A 21 1.62 8.61 -7.22
C LEU A 21 1.68 10.15 -7.33
N LEU A 22 2.87 10.76 -7.20
CA LEU A 22 3.07 12.20 -7.39
C LEU A 22 2.81 12.64 -8.84
N ALA A 23 3.06 11.77 -9.82
CA ALA A 23 2.74 12.03 -11.22
C ALA A 23 1.24 11.94 -11.54
N GLY A 24 0.39 11.65 -10.55
CA GLY A 24 -1.06 11.59 -10.70
C GLY A 24 -1.57 10.28 -11.28
N LEU A 25 -0.87 9.16 -11.05
CA LEU A 25 -1.38 7.83 -11.38
C LEU A 25 -2.78 7.68 -10.74
N PRO A 26 -3.85 7.43 -11.54
CA PRO A 26 -5.18 7.21 -10.99
C PRO A 26 -5.20 5.90 -10.19
N THR A 27 -5.60 5.99 -8.92
CA THR A 27 -5.73 4.83 -8.03
C THR A 27 -7.18 4.65 -7.58
N GLU A 28 -7.57 3.42 -7.32
CA GLU A 28 -8.91 3.07 -6.84
C GLU A 28 -9.00 3.25 -5.32
N ALA A 29 -8.61 4.42 -4.82
CA ALA A 29 -8.60 4.73 -3.39
C ALA A 29 -9.99 4.61 -2.75
N GLU A 30 -11.06 4.81 -3.53
CA GLU A 30 -12.46 4.67 -3.10
C GLU A 30 -13.26 3.77 -4.07
N PRO A 31 -14.25 2.99 -3.56
CA PRO A 31 -14.54 2.77 -2.14
C PRO A 31 -13.44 1.96 -1.44
N ARG A 32 -13.24 2.19 -0.13
CA ARG A 32 -12.37 1.33 0.69
C ARG A 32 -12.98 -0.07 0.82
N ALA A 33 -12.14 -1.09 0.88
CA ALA A 33 -12.58 -2.48 0.97
C ALA A 33 -12.82 -2.86 2.45
N TYR A 34 -13.91 -2.37 3.04
CA TYR A 34 -14.22 -2.61 4.45
C TYR A 34 -14.84 -3.99 4.72
N ASP A 35 -15.57 -4.54 3.75
CA ASP A 35 -16.17 -5.88 3.86
C ASP A 35 -15.33 -6.94 3.13
N LEU A 36 -15.50 -8.19 3.57
CA LEU A 36 -14.73 -9.34 3.09
C LEU A 36 -14.89 -9.58 1.59
N GLU A 37 -16.07 -9.29 1.01
CA GLU A 37 -16.33 -9.50 -0.42
C GLU A 37 -15.50 -8.52 -1.26
N MET A 38 -15.50 -7.23 -0.89
CA MET A 38 -14.65 -6.23 -1.54
C MET A 38 -13.16 -6.55 -1.38
N GLN A 39 -12.74 -6.97 -0.19
CA GLN A 39 -11.35 -7.36 0.07
C GLN A 39 -10.92 -8.51 -0.84
N GLN A 40 -11.69 -9.61 -0.87
CA GLN A 40 -11.42 -10.76 -1.72
C GLN A 40 -11.42 -10.40 -3.21
N SER A 41 -12.32 -9.51 -3.64
CA SER A 41 -12.37 -9.01 -5.02
C SER A 41 -11.08 -8.29 -5.40
N VAL A 42 -10.62 -7.36 -4.56
CA VAL A 42 -9.36 -6.62 -4.80
C VAL A 42 -8.15 -7.56 -4.77
N LEU A 43 -8.07 -8.48 -3.80
CA LEU A 43 -6.99 -9.47 -3.73
C LEU A 43 -6.95 -10.37 -4.98
N THR A 44 -8.11 -10.88 -5.42
CA THR A 44 -8.22 -11.71 -6.62
C THR A 44 -7.77 -10.96 -7.87
N ARG A 45 -8.00 -9.64 -7.93
CA ARG A 45 -7.50 -8.79 -9.02
C ARG A 45 -5.99 -8.64 -8.94
N LEU A 46 -5.44 -8.32 -7.77
CA LEU A 46 -4.00 -8.19 -7.56
C LEU A 46 -3.23 -9.48 -7.89
N GLN A 47 -3.78 -10.66 -7.57
CA GLN A 47 -3.18 -11.95 -7.89
C GLN A 47 -3.02 -12.21 -9.40
N LYS A 48 -3.80 -11.53 -10.25
CA LYS A 48 -3.71 -11.63 -11.71
C LYS A 48 -2.67 -10.69 -12.31
N ILE A 49 -2.16 -9.75 -11.52
CA ILE A 49 -1.18 -8.75 -11.98
C ILE A 49 0.23 -9.27 -11.70
N PRO A 50 1.13 -9.24 -12.69
CA PRO A 50 2.53 -9.62 -12.50
C PRO A 50 3.18 -8.78 -11.40
N ALA A 51 4.08 -9.38 -10.62
CA ALA A 51 4.66 -8.71 -9.47
C ALA A 51 5.48 -7.46 -9.85
N GLU A 52 6.05 -7.45 -11.05
CA GLU A 52 6.81 -6.37 -11.65
C GLU A 52 5.96 -5.17 -12.12
N ASP A 53 4.65 -5.36 -12.33
CA ASP A 53 3.74 -4.28 -12.71
C ASP A 53 3.26 -3.49 -11.49
N ILE A 54 4.22 -2.77 -10.91
CA ILE A 54 4.01 -1.95 -9.71
C ILE A 54 2.90 -0.92 -9.95
N ALA A 55 2.82 -0.33 -11.14
CA ALA A 55 1.87 0.74 -11.42
C ALA A 55 0.42 0.22 -11.35
N GLU A 56 0.15 -0.91 -11.99
CA GLU A 56 -1.19 -1.51 -11.95
C GLU A 56 -1.53 -2.03 -10.54
N ARG A 57 -0.57 -2.63 -9.84
CA ARG A 57 -0.79 -3.12 -8.45
C ARG A 57 -1.14 -1.98 -7.49
N ILE A 58 -0.40 -0.88 -7.52
CA ILE A 58 -0.70 0.26 -6.61
C ILE A 58 -1.97 1.01 -7.02
N ALA A 59 -2.34 0.98 -8.30
CA ALA A 59 -3.61 1.52 -8.77
C ALA A 59 -4.80 0.71 -8.24
N ILE A 60 -4.79 -0.62 -8.39
CA ILE A 60 -5.85 -1.51 -7.92
C ILE A 60 -5.95 -1.50 -6.39
N ALA A 61 -4.82 -1.52 -5.70
CA ALA A 61 -4.78 -1.42 -4.24
C ALA A 61 -5.13 -0.03 -3.71
N GLY A 62 -5.34 0.97 -4.58
CA GLY A 62 -5.83 2.28 -4.17
C GLY A 62 -4.85 3.06 -3.31
N PHE A 63 -3.56 3.04 -3.65
CA PHE A 63 -2.56 3.72 -2.83
C PHE A 63 -2.71 5.25 -2.86
N THR A 64 -2.45 5.87 -1.70
CA THR A 64 -2.32 7.32 -1.50
C THR A 64 -1.04 7.64 -0.73
N LEU A 65 -0.44 8.80 -1.00
CA LEU A 65 0.77 9.28 -0.31
C LEU A 65 0.52 9.90 1.06
N HIS A 66 -0.75 10.04 1.42
CA HIS A 66 -1.22 10.58 2.68
C HIS A 66 -2.19 9.59 3.32
N PRO A 67 -2.35 9.64 4.64
CA PRO A 67 -3.32 8.81 5.32
C PRO A 67 -4.73 9.11 4.80
N TYR A 68 -5.57 8.08 4.78
CA TYR A 68 -6.98 8.27 4.45
C TYR A 68 -7.77 8.46 5.74
N ALA A 69 -8.48 9.58 5.86
CA ALA A 69 -9.26 9.88 7.05
C ALA A 69 -10.74 9.63 6.78
N SER A 70 -11.32 8.66 7.49
CA SER A 70 -12.76 8.34 7.42
C SER A 70 -13.32 8.11 8.82
N GLU A 71 -14.48 8.69 9.11
CA GLU A 71 -15.19 8.54 10.38
C GLU A 71 -14.32 8.78 11.64
N GLY A 72 -13.35 9.69 11.55
CA GLY A 72 -12.44 10.03 12.66
C GLY A 72 -11.30 9.04 12.87
N ILE A 73 -11.11 8.07 11.96
CA ILE A 73 -10.01 7.13 11.94
C ILE A 73 -9.03 7.52 10.83
N GLU A 74 -7.75 7.61 11.18
CA GLU A 74 -6.67 7.79 10.23
C GLU A 74 -6.14 6.43 9.77
N GLU A 75 -6.47 6.05 8.53
CA GLU A 75 -6.06 4.82 7.88
C GLU A 75 -4.68 5.01 7.23
N ALA A 76 -3.63 4.98 8.05
CA ALA A 76 -2.24 5.01 7.60
C ALA A 76 -1.64 3.60 7.55
N CYS A 77 -0.62 3.39 6.71
CA CYS A 77 0.13 2.14 6.62
C CYS A 77 0.71 1.75 7.98
N GLU A 78 1.19 2.70 8.78
CA GLU A 78 1.74 2.41 10.13
C GLU A 78 0.74 1.75 11.09
N THR A 79 -0.57 1.90 10.84
CA THR A 79 -1.64 1.31 11.64
C THR A 79 -2.26 0.06 10.99
N CYS A 80 -1.74 -0.36 9.84
CA CYS A 80 -2.16 -1.55 9.10
C CYS A 80 -1.42 -2.80 9.60
N MET A 81 -2.10 -3.95 9.64
CA MET A 81 -1.51 -5.19 10.17
C MET A 81 -0.36 -5.78 9.32
N TYR A 82 -0.31 -5.45 8.02
CA TYR A 82 0.74 -5.91 7.12
C TYR A 82 1.96 -4.99 7.06
N PHE A 83 1.97 -3.88 7.80
CA PHE A 83 3.09 -2.95 7.79
C PHE A 83 4.21 -3.41 8.72
N LEU A 84 5.38 -3.64 8.14
CA LEU A 84 6.60 -3.95 8.86
C LEU A 84 7.36 -2.65 9.18
N SER A 85 7.20 -2.16 10.39
CA SER A 85 7.79 -0.88 10.84
C SER A 85 9.32 -0.82 10.71
N HIS A 86 10.00 -1.93 11.00
CA HIS A 86 11.47 -2.01 10.94
C HIS A 86 12.04 -1.87 9.52
N ARG A 87 11.24 -2.20 8.48
CA ARG A 87 11.62 -2.16 7.05
C ARG A 87 10.90 -1.06 6.26
N GLN A 88 9.83 -0.50 6.81
CA GLN A 88 8.85 0.34 6.10
C GLN A 88 8.32 -0.37 4.84
N PHE A 89 7.59 -1.46 5.07
CA PHE A 89 7.22 -2.41 4.01
C PHE A 89 5.84 -3.01 4.22
N CYS A 90 5.07 -3.14 3.15
CA CYS A 90 3.80 -3.84 3.14
C CYS A 90 4.03 -5.31 2.81
N ALA A 91 3.88 -6.18 3.81
CA ALA A 91 4.07 -7.63 3.70
C ALA A 91 2.79 -8.39 3.30
N LEU A 92 1.80 -7.68 2.73
CA LEU A 92 0.66 -8.36 2.12
C LEU A 92 1.17 -9.16 0.91
N PRO A 93 0.91 -10.48 0.81
CA PRO A 93 1.48 -11.33 -0.25
C PRO A 93 1.21 -10.80 -1.66
N GLU A 94 0.01 -10.25 -1.87
CA GLU A 94 -0.45 -9.66 -3.12
C GLU A 94 0.18 -8.31 -3.46
N LEU A 95 0.94 -7.70 -2.54
CA LEU A 95 1.66 -6.45 -2.75
C LEU A 95 3.16 -6.65 -2.61
N MET A 96 3.65 -6.98 -1.41
CA MET A 96 5.08 -7.13 -1.13
C MET A 96 5.89 -5.91 -1.62
N LEU A 97 5.51 -4.71 -1.17
CA LEU A 97 6.09 -3.45 -1.63
C LEU A 97 6.66 -2.62 -0.47
N PRO A 98 7.79 -1.92 -0.67
CA PRO A 98 8.26 -0.93 0.28
C PRO A 98 7.36 0.31 0.23
N VAL A 99 6.86 0.71 1.39
CA VAL A 99 5.92 1.83 1.55
C VAL A 99 6.46 2.81 2.59
N ARG A 100 5.70 3.85 2.92
CA ARG A 100 5.99 4.77 4.03
C ARG A 100 4.89 4.66 5.11
N PRO A 101 5.19 4.97 6.37
CA PRO A 101 4.20 4.90 7.44
C PRO A 101 2.94 5.74 7.16
N GLU A 102 3.10 6.93 6.56
CA GLU A 102 2.05 7.90 6.26
C GLU A 102 1.25 7.59 4.97
N TRP A 103 1.58 6.53 4.23
CA TRP A 103 0.80 6.15 3.05
C TRP A 103 -0.49 5.43 3.45
N SER A 104 -1.37 5.20 2.50
CA SER A 104 -2.57 4.38 2.70
C SER A 104 -2.87 3.56 1.46
N CYS A 105 -3.64 2.47 1.62
CA CYS A 105 -4.18 1.68 0.52
C CYS A 105 -5.61 1.24 0.88
N ARG A 106 -6.43 0.92 -0.11
CA ARG A 106 -7.85 0.58 0.10
C ARG A 106 -8.09 -0.74 0.84
N LEU A 107 -7.04 -1.52 1.05
CA LEU A 107 -6.98 -2.80 1.77
C LEU A 107 -6.51 -2.62 3.22
N TRP A 108 -6.70 -1.44 3.81
CA TRP A 108 -6.27 -1.21 5.18
C TRP A 108 -7.06 -2.10 6.16
N ARG A 109 -6.33 -2.80 7.07
CA ARG A 109 -6.85 -3.73 8.08
C ARG A 109 -7.69 -4.91 7.56
N ILE A 110 -7.34 -5.48 6.39
CA ILE A 110 -7.75 -6.86 6.09
C ILE A 110 -7.02 -7.86 6.99
#